data_AF-A0A371FX36-F1
#
_entry.id   AF-A0A371FX36-F1
#
_cell.length_a   1.000
_cell.length_b   1.000
_cell.length_c   1.000
_cell.angle_alpha   90.00
_cell.angle_beta   90.00
_cell.angle_gamma   90.00
#
_symmetry.space_group_name_H-M   'P 1'
#
loop_
_entity.id
_entity.type
_entity.pdbx_description
1 polymer ?
#
loop_
_entity_poly.entity_id
_entity_poly.type
_entity_poly.pdbx_seq_one_letter_code
_entity_poly.pdbx_strand_id
1 'polypeptide(L)'
;MEGSGERKRGGRVCGVCKKARASVKRPKTLEHICRDCFYDAFEDEIHKVFRPGERVAIGASGGKDSTVLAYVLSKLNRIHNYGLHLFLLSVDEGITGYRDDSLETVHRNQIQYGLPLKVVSYKDLYGWTMDQIVDVIGLKNNCTFCGVFRRQALDRGASLLNVDKLVTGHNADDIAETVLLNLLRGDVARLSRCTSITTGEDGIYSPNAYRGFVREFIKDLERIRPRAILDIIKSGENFRISTSTKMPEQGTCERCGYISSQKWCKACVLLDGLNRGLPKLGIGRSRGSEKGNESKGGKNIQCGTLDF
;
A
#
# COMPACT_ATOMS: atom_id res chain seq x y z
N MET A 1 -16.08 -11.38 -58.68
CA MET A 1 -14.72 -11.07 -58.17
C MET A 1 -14.79 -9.69 -57.52
N GLU A 2 -15.19 -9.63 -56.26
CA GLU A 2 -15.18 -8.38 -55.50
C GLU A 2 -14.06 -8.50 -54.46
N GLY A 3 -13.04 -7.66 -54.62
CA GLY A 3 -11.84 -7.67 -53.81
C GLY A 3 -12.14 -7.27 -52.37
N SER A 4 -11.88 -8.19 -51.45
CA SER A 4 -11.74 -7.92 -50.02
C SER A 4 -10.50 -7.05 -49.80
N GLY A 5 -10.68 -5.73 -49.85
CA GLY A 5 -9.66 -4.78 -49.45
C GLY A 5 -9.34 -4.93 -47.96
N GLU A 6 -8.27 -5.65 -47.63
CA GLU A 6 -7.64 -5.58 -46.32
C GLU A 6 -7.27 -4.13 -46.02
N ARG A 7 -8.04 -3.48 -45.14
CA ARG A 7 -7.66 -2.19 -44.56
C ARG A 7 -6.39 -2.41 -43.72
N LYS A 8 -5.22 -2.20 -44.32
CA LYS A 8 -3.96 -2.03 -43.60
C LYS A 8 -4.13 -0.84 -42.65
N ARG A 9 -4.43 -1.11 -41.37
CA ARG A 9 -4.45 -0.09 -40.30
C ARG A 9 -3.02 0.44 -40.14
N GLY A 10 -2.69 1.49 -40.89
CA GLY A 10 -1.46 2.26 -40.68
C GLY A 10 -1.40 2.69 -39.21
N GLY A 11 -0.45 2.16 -38.46
CA GLY A 11 -0.29 2.49 -37.05
C GLY A 11 -0.01 3.98 -36.89
N ARG A 12 -0.68 4.64 -35.93
CA ARG A 12 -0.45 6.05 -35.64
C ARG A 12 1.02 6.28 -35.27
N VAL A 13 1.61 7.38 -35.73
CA VAL A 13 2.97 7.81 -35.36
C VAL A 13 2.94 8.41 -33.94
N CYS A 14 4.04 8.32 -33.21
CA CYS A 14 4.20 8.90 -31.89
C CYS A 14 3.94 10.41 -31.90
N GLY A 15 3.07 10.87 -30.99
CA GLY A 15 2.70 12.26 -30.81
C GLY A 15 3.83 13.16 -30.29
N VAL A 16 4.86 12.59 -29.67
CA VAL A 16 6.01 13.31 -29.09
C VAL A 16 7.16 13.39 -30.09
N CYS A 17 7.80 12.26 -30.41
CA CYS A 17 8.98 12.29 -31.28
C CYS A 17 8.65 12.40 -32.78
N LYS A 18 7.40 12.15 -33.18
CA LYS A 18 6.92 12.16 -34.58
C LYS A 18 7.68 11.21 -35.54
N LYS A 19 8.51 10.29 -35.01
CA LYS A 19 9.37 9.38 -35.78
C LYS A 19 8.93 7.92 -35.67
N ALA A 20 8.82 7.42 -34.44
CA ALA A 20 8.50 6.02 -34.18
C ALA A 20 6.99 5.75 -34.21
N ARG A 21 6.60 4.49 -34.46
CA ARG A 21 5.21 4.04 -34.36
C ARG A 21 4.75 4.12 -32.90
N ALA A 22 3.55 4.64 -32.68
CA ALA A 22 2.95 4.66 -31.35
C ALA A 22 2.57 3.25 -30.90
N SER A 23 2.89 2.93 -29.65
CA SER A 23 2.63 1.64 -29.01
C SER A 23 1.63 1.75 -27.85
N VAL A 24 1.50 2.93 -27.25
CA VAL A 24 0.61 3.16 -26.10
C VAL A 24 -0.17 4.46 -26.29
N LYS A 25 -1.40 4.51 -25.75
CA LYS A 25 -2.17 5.74 -25.59
C LYS A 25 -2.11 6.14 -24.13
N ARG A 26 -1.56 7.31 -23.81
CA ARG A 26 -1.47 7.76 -22.41
C ARG A 26 -2.86 8.11 -21.87
N PRO A 27 -3.31 7.53 -20.74
CA PRO A 27 -4.55 7.93 -20.08
C PRO A 27 -4.62 9.43 -19.79
N LYS A 28 -3.53 10.01 -19.27
CA LYS A 28 -3.46 11.41 -18.81
C LYS A 28 -3.67 12.44 -19.92
N THR A 29 -2.97 12.29 -21.05
CA THR A 29 -2.99 13.27 -22.16
C THR A 29 -3.82 12.80 -23.35
N LEU A 30 -4.22 11.52 -23.39
CA LEU A 30 -4.86 10.84 -24.52
C LEU A 30 -3.98 10.75 -25.79
N GLU A 31 -2.71 11.13 -25.70
CA GLU A 31 -1.77 11.08 -26.81
C GLU A 31 -1.30 9.66 -27.07
N HIS A 32 -1.11 9.33 -28.35
CA HIS A 32 -0.49 8.09 -28.79
C HIS A 32 1.01 8.27 -28.85
N ILE A 33 1.79 7.51 -28.09
CA ILE A 33 3.26 7.66 -28.03
C ILE A 33 3.97 6.33 -28.24
N CYS A 34 5.23 6.38 -28.68
CA CYS A 34 6.08 5.20 -28.76
C CYS A 34 6.57 4.80 -27.37
N ARG A 35 7.18 3.61 -27.30
CA ARG A 35 7.72 3.02 -26.07
C ARG A 35 8.77 3.91 -25.41
N ASP A 36 9.71 4.45 -26.19
CA ASP A 36 10.84 5.19 -25.61
C ASP A 36 10.38 6.53 -25.04
N CYS A 37 9.56 7.29 -25.78
CA CYS A 37 8.94 8.51 -25.25
C CYS A 37 8.01 8.25 -24.06
N PHE A 38 7.46 7.04 -23.93
CA PHE A 38 6.69 6.67 -22.74
C PHE A 38 7.59 6.51 -21.53
N TYR A 39 8.75 5.87 -21.68
CA TYR A 39 9.72 5.74 -20.59
C TYR A 39 10.22 7.09 -20.11
N ASP A 40 10.59 7.99 -21.02
CA ASP A 40 11.04 9.34 -20.66
C ASP A 40 9.93 10.10 -19.90
N ALA A 41 8.71 10.10 -20.43
CA ALA A 41 7.59 10.77 -19.78
C ALA A 41 7.20 10.16 -18.42
N PHE A 42 7.36 8.84 -18.26
CA PHE A 42 7.09 8.14 -17.01
C PHE A 42 8.16 8.45 -15.95
N GLU A 43 9.43 8.47 -16.33
CA GLU A 43 10.57 8.78 -15.47
C GLU A 43 10.55 10.23 -15.01
N ASP A 44 10.24 11.17 -15.90
CA ASP A 44 10.11 12.61 -15.60
C ASP A 44 8.99 12.91 -14.59
N GLU A 45 7.91 12.12 -14.61
CA GLU A 45 6.81 12.27 -13.65
C GLU A 45 7.17 11.81 -12.23
N ILE A 46 8.17 10.93 -12.09
CA ILE A 46 8.63 10.39 -10.80
C ILE A 46 9.76 11.25 -10.20
N HIS A 47 10.56 11.89 -11.05
CA HIS A 47 11.75 12.68 -10.70
C HIS A 47 11.56 13.68 -9.53
N LYS A 48 10.37 14.25 -9.34
CA LYS A 48 10.17 15.44 -8.48
C LYS A 48 9.85 15.16 -7.00
N VAL A 49 10.05 13.94 -6.49
CA VAL A 49 9.57 13.52 -5.16
C VAL A 49 10.67 13.48 -4.07
N PHE A 50 11.94 13.48 -4.45
CA PHE A 50 13.07 13.23 -3.53
C PHE A 50 13.95 14.46 -3.34
N ARG A 51 14.58 14.57 -2.17
CA ARG A 51 15.63 15.55 -1.90
C ARG A 51 17.00 14.85 -1.99
N PRO A 52 18.04 15.51 -2.51
CA PRO A 52 19.37 14.94 -2.54
C PRO A 52 19.86 14.49 -1.16
N GLY A 53 20.54 13.34 -1.11
CA GLY A 53 21.09 12.77 0.13
C GLY A 53 20.10 12.05 1.06
N GLU A 54 18.81 12.00 0.73
CA GLU A 54 17.82 11.29 1.56
C GLU A 54 18.08 9.77 1.61
N ARG A 55 17.77 9.17 2.77
CA ARG A 55 17.71 7.73 2.98
C ARG A 55 16.31 7.24 2.66
N VAL A 56 16.19 6.33 1.69
CA VAL A 56 14.89 5.90 1.16
C VAL A 56 14.79 4.38 1.20
N ALA A 57 13.80 3.87 1.94
CA ALA A 57 13.43 2.44 1.89
C ALA A 57 12.38 2.22 0.80
N ILE A 58 12.57 1.17 0.00
CA ILE A 58 11.64 0.71 -1.03
C ILE A 58 10.99 -0.58 -0.52
N GLY A 59 9.68 -0.54 -0.32
CA GLY A 59 8.89 -1.72 0.05
C GLY A 59 8.91 -2.76 -1.07
N ALA A 60 9.61 -3.87 -0.85
CA ALA A 60 9.86 -4.92 -1.83
C ALA A 60 9.02 -6.17 -1.52
N SER A 61 7.98 -6.41 -2.32
CA SER A 61 7.12 -7.60 -2.18
C SER A 61 7.48 -8.74 -3.14
N GLY A 62 8.41 -8.51 -4.07
CA GLY A 62 8.72 -9.42 -5.18
C GLY A 62 7.76 -9.27 -6.37
N GLY A 63 6.73 -8.44 -6.25
CA GLY A 63 5.79 -8.14 -7.33
C GLY A 63 6.32 -7.11 -8.34
N LYS A 64 5.73 -7.13 -9.55
CA LYS A 64 6.09 -6.25 -10.68
C LYS A 64 6.19 -4.76 -10.30
N ASP A 65 5.24 -4.26 -9.51
CA ASP A 65 5.15 -2.82 -9.22
C ASP A 65 6.30 -2.37 -8.30
N SER A 66 6.63 -3.18 -7.28
CA SER A 66 7.79 -2.92 -6.40
C SER A 66 9.13 -3.07 -7.12
N THR A 67 9.24 -4.02 -8.07
CA THR A 67 10.44 -4.20 -8.89
C THR A 67 10.66 -3.05 -9.86
N VAL A 68 9.60 -2.59 -10.54
CA VAL A 68 9.66 -1.41 -11.42
C VAL A 68 10.04 -0.17 -10.62
N LEU A 69 9.46 0.00 -9.43
CA LEU A 69 9.82 1.11 -8.54
C LEU A 69 11.30 1.07 -8.15
N ALA A 70 11.83 -0.08 -7.73
CA ALA A 70 13.25 -0.24 -7.40
C ALA A 70 14.17 0.08 -8.58
N TYR A 71 13.82 -0.40 -9.78
CA TYR A 71 14.55 -0.11 -11.01
C TYR A 71 14.56 1.39 -11.33
N VAL A 72 13.39 2.04 -11.35
CA VAL A 72 13.26 3.45 -11.73
C VAL A 72 13.98 4.35 -10.74
N LEU A 73 13.84 4.11 -9.44
CA LEU A 73 14.55 4.89 -8.42
C LEU A 73 16.07 4.73 -8.53
N SER A 74 16.56 3.52 -8.76
CA SER A 74 18.00 3.28 -8.96
C SER A 74 18.51 3.99 -10.22
N LYS A 75 17.74 3.92 -11.32
CA LYS A 75 18.07 4.58 -12.58
C LYS A 75 18.10 6.11 -12.41
N LEU A 76 17.06 6.70 -11.83
CA LEU A 76 16.96 8.14 -11.61
C LEU A 76 18.03 8.66 -10.65
N ASN A 77 18.35 7.91 -9.58
CA ASN A 77 19.42 8.26 -8.65
C ASN A 77 20.77 8.39 -9.36
N ARG A 78 21.06 7.46 -10.30
CA ARG A 78 22.28 7.51 -11.10
C ARG A 78 22.27 8.63 -12.14
N ILE A 79 21.17 8.83 -12.87
CA ILE A 79 21.09 9.82 -13.96
C ILE A 79 21.12 11.25 -13.43
N HIS A 80 20.44 11.52 -12.32
CA HIS A 80 20.35 12.87 -11.75
C HIS A 80 21.34 13.12 -10.61
N ASN A 81 22.14 12.12 -10.24
CA ASN A 81 23.13 12.19 -9.18
C ASN A 81 22.55 12.74 -7.86
N TYR A 82 21.36 12.26 -7.47
CA TYR A 82 20.73 12.71 -6.23
C TYR A 82 21.51 12.32 -4.97
N GLY A 83 22.35 11.28 -5.05
CA GLY A 83 23.03 10.74 -3.88
C GLY A 83 22.08 10.10 -2.87
N LEU A 84 20.94 9.55 -3.33
CA LEU A 84 20.01 8.84 -2.44
C LEU A 84 20.66 7.57 -1.90
N HIS A 85 20.46 7.32 -0.61
CA HIS A 85 20.80 6.05 0.03
C HIS A 85 19.58 5.12 -0.06
N LEU A 86 19.56 4.28 -1.09
CA LEU A 86 18.44 3.39 -1.38
C LEU A 86 18.60 2.06 -0.63
N PHE A 87 17.52 1.60 0.01
CA PHE A 87 17.42 0.31 0.70
C PHE A 87 16.20 -0.45 0.19
N LEU A 88 16.29 -1.78 0.09
CA LEU A 88 15.13 -2.65 -0.06
C LEU A 88 14.64 -3.06 1.33
N LEU A 89 13.32 -2.97 1.55
CA LEU A 89 12.68 -3.42 2.78
C LEU A 89 11.58 -4.43 2.44
N SER A 90 11.75 -5.67 2.89
CA SER A 90 10.76 -6.73 2.70
C SER A 90 10.21 -7.23 4.04
N VAL A 91 8.98 -7.71 4.00
CA VAL A 91 8.29 -8.26 5.17
C VAL A 91 8.05 -9.74 4.93
N ASP A 92 8.61 -10.59 5.78
CA ASP A 92 8.31 -12.02 5.79
C ASP A 92 7.11 -12.28 6.71
N GLU A 93 5.96 -12.59 6.10
CA GLU A 93 4.75 -12.93 6.85
C GLU A 93 4.75 -14.35 7.42
N GLY A 94 5.67 -15.23 6.98
CA GLY A 94 5.68 -16.65 7.34
C GLY A 94 4.48 -17.41 6.76
N ILE A 95 4.24 -17.26 5.44
CA ILE A 95 3.24 -18.02 4.68
C ILE A 95 3.96 -19.10 3.88
N THR A 96 3.77 -20.35 4.29
CA THR A 96 4.46 -21.51 3.70
C THR A 96 4.14 -21.66 2.21
N GLY A 97 5.16 -21.85 1.37
CA GLY A 97 5.02 -22.16 -0.06
C GLY A 97 4.65 -20.99 -0.98
N TYR A 98 4.29 -19.82 -0.45
CA TYR A 98 4.11 -18.59 -1.25
C TYR A 98 5.27 -17.62 -1.07
N ARG A 99 5.82 -17.53 0.14
CA ARG A 99 6.80 -16.49 0.45
C ARG A 99 8.20 -16.80 -0.07
N ASP A 100 8.57 -18.08 -0.15
CA ASP A 100 9.90 -18.53 -0.60
C ASP A 100 10.22 -17.99 -2.00
N ASP A 101 9.32 -18.14 -2.97
CA ASP A 101 9.48 -17.63 -4.34
C ASP A 101 9.53 -16.09 -4.40
N SER A 102 8.72 -15.43 -3.55
CA SER A 102 8.65 -13.97 -3.53
C SER A 102 9.93 -13.35 -2.95
N LEU A 103 10.49 -13.95 -1.89
CA LEU A 103 11.76 -13.51 -1.30
C LEU A 103 12.93 -13.79 -2.22
N GLU A 104 12.93 -14.90 -2.96
CA GLU A 104 13.94 -15.17 -3.98
C GLU A 104 13.98 -14.04 -5.04
N THR A 105 12.80 -13.58 -5.47
CA THR A 105 12.70 -12.43 -6.40
C THR A 105 13.25 -11.15 -5.79
N VAL A 106 13.00 -10.90 -4.50
CA VAL A 106 13.55 -9.75 -3.79
C VAL A 106 15.08 -9.84 -3.65
N HIS A 107 15.62 -11.02 -3.35
CA HIS A 107 17.06 -11.26 -3.32
C HIS A 107 17.70 -11.09 -4.70
N ARG A 108 17.03 -11.50 -5.77
CA ARG A 108 17.48 -11.24 -7.14
C ARG A 108 17.56 -9.74 -7.41
N ASN A 109 16.54 -8.98 -7.02
CA ASN A 109 16.55 -7.51 -7.14
C ASN A 109 17.69 -6.87 -6.33
N GLN A 110 17.95 -7.36 -5.12
CA GLN A 110 19.06 -6.92 -4.28
C GLN A 110 20.40 -7.03 -5.03
N ILE A 111 20.66 -8.21 -5.62
CA ILE A 111 21.89 -8.48 -6.37
C ILE A 111 21.95 -7.63 -7.65
N GLN A 112 20.86 -7.63 -8.43
CA GLN A 112 20.80 -6.95 -9.73
C GLN A 112 21.03 -5.43 -9.60
N TYR A 113 20.47 -4.80 -8.57
CA TYR A 113 20.56 -3.35 -8.38
C TYR A 113 21.63 -2.93 -7.37
N GLY A 114 22.29 -3.89 -6.70
CA GLY A 114 23.31 -3.61 -5.69
C GLY A 114 22.77 -2.85 -4.47
N LEU A 115 21.50 -3.04 -4.13
CA LEU A 115 20.84 -2.32 -3.03
C LEU A 115 20.86 -3.17 -1.75
N PRO A 116 21.19 -2.62 -0.57
CA PRO A 116 21.08 -3.36 0.68
C PRO A 116 19.63 -3.79 0.94
N LEU A 117 19.42 -5.04 1.39
CA LEU A 117 18.10 -5.58 1.72
C LEU A 117 17.99 -5.79 3.24
N LYS A 118 16.89 -5.29 3.81
CA LYS A 118 16.42 -5.64 5.14
C LYS A 118 15.14 -6.45 5.01
N VAL A 119 15.14 -7.63 5.63
CA VAL A 119 13.92 -8.42 5.83
C VAL A 119 13.52 -8.31 7.29
N VAL A 120 12.24 -8.06 7.55
CA VAL A 120 11.64 -8.13 8.89
C VAL A 120 10.56 -9.21 8.88
N SER A 121 10.53 -10.08 9.88
CA SER A 121 9.57 -11.19 9.91
C SER A 121 8.45 -10.95 10.93
N TYR A 122 7.26 -11.49 10.67
CA TYR A 122 6.18 -11.47 11.67
C TYR A 122 6.55 -12.27 12.91
N LYS A 123 7.34 -13.34 12.72
CA LYS A 123 7.79 -14.18 13.82
C LYS A 123 8.61 -13.38 14.82
N ASP A 124 9.55 -12.57 14.33
CA ASP A 124 10.42 -11.76 15.20
C ASP A 124 9.68 -10.56 15.78
N LEU A 125 8.80 -9.92 15.00
CA LEU A 125 8.12 -8.69 15.43
C LEU A 125 6.94 -8.92 16.36
N TYR A 126 6.26 -10.06 16.23
CA TYR A 126 4.99 -10.34 16.88
C TYR A 126 4.95 -11.68 17.61
N GLY A 127 5.91 -12.58 17.38
CA GLY A 127 5.89 -13.96 17.91
C GLY A 127 5.02 -14.94 17.11
N TRP A 128 4.33 -14.46 16.09
CA TRP A 128 3.35 -15.20 15.28
C TRP A 128 3.73 -15.17 13.81
N THR A 129 3.56 -16.29 13.09
CA THR A 129 3.51 -16.27 11.62
C THR A 129 2.08 -16.09 11.14
N MET A 130 1.89 -15.75 9.86
CA MET A 130 0.54 -15.69 9.28
C MET A 130 -0.15 -17.04 9.27
N ASP A 131 0.58 -18.14 9.03
CA ASP A 131 0.01 -19.49 9.09
C ASP A 131 -0.55 -19.78 10.49
N GLN A 132 0.23 -19.49 11.54
CA GLN A 132 -0.20 -19.63 12.94
C GLN A 132 -1.42 -18.76 13.28
N ILE A 133 -1.49 -17.55 12.72
CA ILE A 133 -2.65 -16.66 12.90
C ILE A 133 -3.89 -17.27 12.25
N VAL A 134 -3.78 -17.79 11.02
CA VAL A 134 -4.88 -18.42 10.29
C VAL A 134 -5.39 -19.65 11.03
N ASP A 135 -4.53 -20.45 11.63
CA ASP A 135 -4.93 -21.61 12.44
C ASP A 135 -5.83 -21.22 13.62
N VAL A 136 -5.59 -20.05 14.23
CA VAL A 136 -6.38 -19.56 15.37
C VAL A 136 -7.67 -18.87 14.94
N ILE A 137 -7.64 -18.04 13.90
CA ILE A 137 -8.77 -17.17 13.54
C ILE A 137 -9.65 -17.74 12.42
N GLY A 138 -9.14 -18.73 11.69
CA GLY A 138 -9.70 -19.26 10.46
C GLY A 138 -9.47 -18.37 9.23
N LEU A 139 -10.14 -18.69 8.12
CA LEU A 139 -9.98 -17.97 6.84
C LEU A 139 -10.64 -16.58 6.83
N LYS A 140 -11.52 -16.29 7.79
CA LYS A 140 -12.21 -14.99 7.87
C LYS A 140 -11.29 -13.97 8.55
N ASN A 141 -11.22 -12.76 7.99
CA ASN A 141 -10.43 -11.63 8.53
C ASN A 141 -8.90 -11.80 8.53
N ASN A 142 -8.35 -12.88 7.97
CA ASN A 142 -6.91 -13.07 7.81
C ASN A 142 -6.23 -11.88 7.11
N CYS A 143 -6.89 -11.31 6.11
CA CYS A 143 -6.43 -10.14 5.39
C CYS A 143 -6.34 -8.93 6.31
N THR A 144 -7.21 -8.78 7.32
CA THR A 144 -7.14 -7.67 8.28
C THR A 144 -5.90 -7.76 9.13
N PHE A 145 -5.60 -8.94 9.71
CA PHE A 145 -4.36 -9.15 10.46
C PHE A 145 -3.14 -8.93 9.58
N CYS A 146 -3.13 -9.60 8.42
CA CYS A 146 -2.03 -9.57 7.49
C CYS A 146 -1.65 -8.15 7.12
N GLY A 147 -2.55 -7.31 6.60
CA GLY A 147 -2.13 -5.97 6.19
C GLY A 147 -1.96 -4.97 7.33
N VAL A 148 -2.62 -5.14 8.50
CA VAL A 148 -2.33 -4.31 9.68
C VAL A 148 -0.92 -4.58 10.19
N PHE A 149 -0.55 -5.85 10.33
CA PHE A 149 0.81 -6.25 10.74
C PHE A 149 1.85 -5.92 9.68
N ARG A 150 1.51 -6.01 8.38
CA ARG A 150 2.44 -5.68 7.28
C ARG A 150 2.84 -4.22 7.33
N ARG A 151 1.86 -3.34 7.53
CA ARG A 151 2.12 -1.90 7.65
C ARG A 151 3.02 -1.60 8.84
N GLN A 152 2.63 -2.06 10.02
CA GLN A 152 3.45 -1.84 11.20
C GLN A 152 4.85 -2.43 11.02
N ALA A 153 4.99 -3.59 10.36
CA ALA A 153 6.29 -4.19 10.08
C ALA A 153 7.14 -3.33 9.13
N LEU A 154 6.54 -2.75 8.08
CA LEU A 154 7.21 -1.79 7.21
C LEU A 154 7.65 -0.53 7.97
N ASP A 155 6.78 0.02 8.83
CA ASP A 155 7.12 1.21 9.64
C ASP A 155 8.26 0.90 10.63
N ARG A 156 8.22 -0.27 11.28
CA ARG A 156 9.31 -0.76 12.14
C ARG A 156 10.59 -0.94 11.34
N GLY A 157 10.52 -1.56 10.17
CA GLY A 157 11.66 -1.79 9.29
C GLY A 157 12.28 -0.50 8.79
N ALA A 158 11.46 0.50 8.44
CA ALA A 158 11.91 1.84 8.08
C ALA A 158 12.62 2.53 9.25
N SER A 159 12.06 2.41 10.47
CA SER A 159 12.68 2.94 11.69
C SER A 159 14.04 2.28 11.97
N LEU A 160 14.13 0.95 11.83
CA LEU A 160 15.39 0.19 12.03
C LEU A 160 16.47 0.58 11.01
N LEU A 161 16.08 0.97 9.80
CA LEU A 161 16.99 1.46 8.77
C LEU A 161 17.29 2.95 8.88
N ASN A 162 16.63 3.67 9.80
CA ASN A 162 16.70 5.11 9.97
C ASN A 162 16.53 5.85 8.62
N VAL A 163 15.44 5.57 7.90
CA VAL A 163 15.15 6.20 6.61
C VAL A 163 14.26 7.43 6.75
N ASP A 164 14.46 8.41 5.87
CA ASP A 164 13.63 9.61 5.80
C ASP A 164 12.28 9.33 5.14
N LYS A 165 12.26 8.37 4.19
CA LYS A 165 11.07 8.01 3.41
C LYS A 165 10.95 6.52 3.19
N LEU A 166 9.72 6.01 3.32
CA LEU A 166 9.32 4.69 2.85
C LEU A 166 8.47 4.86 1.58
N VAL A 167 8.88 4.22 0.49
CA VAL A 167 8.17 4.26 -0.80
C VAL A 167 7.62 2.88 -1.12
N THR A 168 6.39 2.82 -1.63
CA THR A 168 5.71 1.57 -1.97
C THR A 168 5.19 1.61 -3.41
N GLY A 169 5.11 0.45 -4.05
CA GLY A 169 4.69 0.31 -5.46
C GLY A 169 3.17 0.36 -5.70
N HIS A 170 2.41 1.17 -4.97
CA HIS A 170 0.98 1.34 -5.25
C HIS A 170 0.80 2.12 -6.56
N ASN A 171 -0.03 1.62 -7.46
CA ASN A 171 -0.28 2.24 -8.76
C ASN A 171 -1.64 3.00 -8.77
N ALA A 172 -1.95 3.65 -9.89
CA ALA A 172 -3.17 4.44 -10.02
C ALA A 172 -4.45 3.59 -9.83
N ASP A 173 -4.45 2.32 -10.23
CA ASP A 173 -5.56 1.41 -9.98
C ASP A 173 -5.79 1.20 -8.48
N ASP A 174 -4.73 0.96 -7.70
CA ASP A 174 -4.83 0.74 -6.25
C ASP A 174 -5.42 1.96 -5.52
N ILE A 175 -5.08 3.16 -5.99
CA ILE A 175 -5.61 4.42 -5.46
C ILE A 175 -7.08 4.61 -5.87
N ALA A 176 -7.43 4.39 -7.14
CA ALA A 176 -8.81 4.49 -7.61
C ALA A 176 -9.73 3.47 -6.92
N GLU A 177 -9.27 2.23 -6.76
CA GLU A 177 -9.95 1.19 -5.97
C GLU A 177 -10.21 1.68 -4.55
N THR A 178 -9.20 2.29 -3.92
CA THR A 178 -9.30 2.82 -2.57
C THR A 178 -10.32 3.94 -2.46
N VAL A 179 -10.30 4.89 -3.39
CA VAL A 179 -11.25 6.02 -3.42
C VAL A 179 -12.69 5.49 -3.48
N LEU A 180 -12.97 4.58 -4.43
CA LEU A 180 -14.31 3.98 -4.55
C LEU A 180 -14.69 3.17 -3.31
N LEU A 181 -13.77 2.37 -2.78
CA LEU A 181 -14.04 1.56 -1.59
C LEU A 181 -14.35 2.41 -0.36
N ASN A 182 -13.68 3.53 -0.17
CA ASN A 182 -13.95 4.44 0.94
C ASN A 182 -15.26 5.21 0.74
N LEU A 183 -15.55 5.62 -0.50
CA LEU A 183 -16.81 6.26 -0.86
C LEU A 183 -18.01 5.32 -0.60
N LEU A 184 -17.97 4.09 -1.12
CA LEU A 184 -19.03 3.10 -0.97
C LEU A 184 -19.27 2.68 0.49
N ARG A 185 -18.23 2.72 1.33
CA ARG A 185 -18.36 2.45 2.78
C ARG A 185 -18.83 3.65 3.59
N GLY A 186 -18.90 4.84 2.98
CA GLY A 186 -19.12 6.09 3.71
C GLY A 186 -18.01 6.38 4.73
N ASP A 187 -16.78 5.91 4.50
CA ASP A 187 -15.64 6.21 5.38
C ASP A 187 -15.00 7.54 4.99
N VAL A 188 -15.73 8.60 5.32
CA VAL A 188 -15.43 9.98 4.95
C VAL A 188 -14.05 10.42 5.48
N ALA A 189 -13.67 10.00 6.69
CA ALA A 189 -12.38 10.35 7.30
C ALA A 189 -11.16 9.68 6.63
N ARG A 190 -11.36 8.56 5.92
CA ARG A 190 -10.31 7.94 5.11
C ARG A 190 -10.30 8.48 3.69
N LEU A 191 -11.46 8.84 3.15
CA LEU A 191 -11.58 9.35 1.79
C LEU A 191 -10.73 10.62 1.58
N SER A 192 -10.73 11.55 2.53
CA SER A 192 -9.94 12.80 2.43
C SER A 192 -8.42 12.62 2.40
N ARG A 193 -7.90 11.49 2.86
CA ARG A 193 -6.45 11.24 3.00
C ARG A 193 -5.91 10.22 2.01
N CYS A 194 -6.79 9.49 1.32
CA CYS A 194 -6.41 8.30 0.55
C CYS A 194 -5.81 8.56 -0.85
N THR A 195 -5.78 9.81 -1.31
CA THR A 195 -5.27 10.18 -2.63
C THR A 195 -3.90 10.87 -2.59
N SER A 196 -3.36 11.17 -1.41
CA SER A 196 -2.06 11.84 -1.30
C SER A 196 -0.92 10.92 -1.72
N ILE A 197 -0.03 11.41 -2.59
CA ILE A 197 1.17 10.68 -3.05
C ILE A 197 2.15 10.51 -1.88
N THR A 198 2.31 11.55 -1.06
CA THR A 198 3.01 11.48 0.22
C THR A 198 1.96 11.39 1.30
N THR A 199 1.79 10.20 1.84
CA THR A 199 1.03 10.01 3.07
C THR A 199 2.00 10.19 4.24
N GLY A 200 1.56 10.84 5.32
CA GLY A 200 2.21 10.59 6.61
C GLY A 200 2.01 9.13 7.01
N GLU A 201 2.27 8.77 8.26
CA GLU A 201 2.15 7.37 8.74
C GLU A 201 0.70 6.79 8.69
N ASP A 202 -0.27 7.57 8.19
CA ASP A 202 -1.66 7.17 7.96
C ASP A 202 -1.84 6.38 6.66
N GLY A 203 -1.70 5.05 6.74
CA GLY A 203 -1.85 4.18 5.57
C GLY A 203 -3.28 3.87 5.14
N ILE A 204 -3.47 3.71 3.82
CA ILE A 204 -4.72 3.34 3.15
C ILE A 204 -5.14 1.89 3.46
N TYR A 205 -6.33 1.64 4.02
CA TYR A 205 -6.83 0.27 4.20
C TYR A 205 -8.25 0.06 3.69
N SER A 206 -8.41 -0.99 2.90
CA SER A 206 -9.71 -1.50 2.46
C SER A 206 -9.66 -3.03 2.48
N PRO A 207 -10.55 -3.73 3.21
CA PRO A 207 -10.56 -5.20 3.22
C PRO A 207 -10.75 -5.79 1.82
N ASN A 208 -9.98 -6.84 1.53
CA ASN A 208 -9.73 -7.40 0.20
C ASN A 208 -10.96 -8.02 -0.48
N ALA A 209 -11.95 -8.51 0.27
CA ALA A 209 -13.06 -9.27 -0.30
C ALA A 209 -13.90 -8.49 -1.33
N TYR A 210 -13.99 -7.17 -1.20
CA TYR A 210 -14.73 -6.32 -2.15
C TYR A 210 -13.83 -5.64 -3.20
N ARG A 211 -12.50 -5.71 -3.02
CA ARG A 211 -11.54 -5.03 -3.89
C ARG A 211 -11.54 -5.62 -5.31
N GLY A 212 -11.77 -6.92 -5.44
CA GLY A 212 -11.89 -7.60 -6.75
C GLY A 212 -13.01 -7.05 -7.62
N PHE A 213 -14.22 -6.88 -7.06
CA PHE A 213 -15.36 -6.31 -7.79
C PHE A 213 -15.12 -4.85 -8.19
N VAL A 214 -14.54 -4.06 -7.30
CA VAL A 214 -14.21 -2.67 -7.61
C VAL A 214 -13.15 -2.57 -8.71
N ARG A 215 -12.15 -3.45 -8.70
CA ARG A 215 -11.14 -3.54 -9.76
C ARG A 215 -11.78 -3.84 -11.12
N GLU A 216 -12.62 -4.87 -11.18
CA GLU A 216 -13.32 -5.25 -12.41
C GLU A 216 -14.17 -4.10 -12.94
N PHE A 217 -14.96 -3.46 -12.06
CA PHE A 217 -15.76 -2.29 -12.40
C PHE A 217 -14.92 -1.13 -12.94
N ILE A 218 -13.80 -0.80 -12.30
CA ILE A 218 -12.88 0.25 -12.78
C ILE A 218 -12.33 -0.10 -14.16
N LYS A 219 -12.00 -1.37 -14.42
CA LYS A 219 -11.48 -1.81 -15.71
C LYS A 219 -12.51 -1.74 -16.82
N ASP A 220 -13.78 -2.00 -16.51
CA ASP A 220 -14.86 -1.78 -17.47
C ASP A 220 -15.06 -0.29 -17.76
N LEU A 221 -14.97 0.58 -16.74
CA LEU A 221 -15.00 2.03 -16.94
C LEU A 221 -13.82 2.52 -17.78
N GLU A 222 -12.61 2.02 -17.53
CA GLU A 222 -11.40 2.40 -18.28
C GLU A 222 -11.51 2.00 -19.75
N ARG A 223 -12.11 0.85 -20.05
CA ARG A 223 -12.34 0.37 -21.42
C ARG A 223 -13.24 1.33 -22.22
N ILE A 224 -14.24 1.93 -21.56
CA ILE A 224 -15.15 2.90 -22.17
C ILE A 224 -14.51 4.30 -22.22
N ARG A 225 -13.87 4.71 -21.12
CA ARG A 225 -13.24 6.01 -20.93
C ARG A 225 -11.82 5.82 -20.39
N PRO A 226 -10.77 5.95 -21.23
CA PRO A 226 -9.38 5.73 -20.81
C PRO A 226 -8.89 6.60 -19.64
N ARG A 227 -9.61 7.68 -19.33
CA ARG A 227 -9.32 8.58 -18.20
C ARG A 227 -10.01 8.20 -16.89
N ALA A 228 -10.87 7.19 -16.87
CA ALA A 228 -11.72 6.87 -15.73
C ALA A 228 -10.96 6.75 -14.40
N ILE A 229 -9.83 6.03 -14.38
CA ILE A 229 -8.98 5.88 -13.19
C ILE A 229 -8.52 7.24 -12.68
N LEU A 230 -7.93 8.07 -13.55
CA LEU A 230 -7.43 9.39 -13.19
C LEU A 230 -8.54 10.33 -12.76
N ASP A 231 -9.70 10.27 -13.40
CA ASP A 231 -10.85 11.09 -13.07
C ASP A 231 -11.46 10.68 -11.71
N ILE A 232 -11.45 9.39 -11.35
CA ILE A 232 -11.83 8.88 -10.01
C ILE A 232 -10.87 9.43 -8.95
N ILE A 233 -9.55 9.29 -9.17
CA ILE A 233 -8.53 9.82 -8.25
C ILE A 233 -8.73 11.32 -8.08
N LYS A 234 -8.90 12.06 -9.19
CA LYS A 234 -9.09 13.51 -9.16
C LYS A 234 -10.36 13.92 -8.41
N SER A 235 -11.41 13.12 -8.55
CA SER A 235 -12.65 13.32 -7.80
C SER A 235 -12.44 13.09 -6.30
N GLY A 236 -11.64 12.09 -5.92
CA GLY A 236 -11.23 11.84 -4.53
C GLY A 236 -10.38 12.97 -3.94
N GLU A 237 -9.41 13.50 -4.68
CA GLU A 237 -8.59 14.66 -4.28
C GLU A 237 -9.42 15.93 -4.05
N ASN A 238 -10.41 16.15 -4.91
CA ASN A 238 -11.28 17.33 -4.85
C ASN A 238 -12.47 17.13 -3.89
N PHE A 239 -12.61 15.95 -3.30
CA PHE A 239 -13.74 15.62 -2.43
C PHE A 239 -13.61 16.40 -1.11
N ARG A 240 -14.54 17.34 -0.89
CA ARG A 240 -14.58 18.15 0.34
C ARG A 240 -15.61 17.60 1.31
N ILE A 241 -15.22 17.53 2.57
CA ILE A 241 -16.07 17.09 3.67
C ILE A 241 -16.56 18.34 4.40
N SER A 242 -17.84 18.34 4.81
CA SER A 242 -18.38 19.41 5.65
C SER A 242 -17.55 19.57 6.94
N THR A 243 -17.26 20.81 7.31
CA THR A 243 -16.41 21.21 8.45
C THR A 243 -16.95 20.76 9.82
N SER A 244 -18.18 20.26 9.89
CA SER A 244 -18.77 19.73 11.12
C SER A 244 -18.31 18.32 11.50
N THR A 245 -17.52 17.64 10.65
CA THR A 245 -17.08 16.26 10.91
C THR A 245 -15.83 16.25 11.79
N LYS A 246 -15.96 15.77 13.04
CA LYS A 246 -14.81 15.59 13.95
C LYS A 246 -13.84 14.55 13.37
N MET A 247 -12.66 14.99 12.97
CA MET A 247 -11.58 14.09 12.55
C MET A 247 -10.91 13.47 13.79
N PRO A 248 -10.42 12.22 13.70
CA PRO A 248 -9.65 11.62 14.79
C PRO A 248 -8.37 12.41 15.03
N GLU A 249 -8.08 12.73 16.28
CA GLU A 249 -6.82 13.34 16.68
C GLU A 249 -5.70 12.30 16.60
N GLN A 250 -4.54 12.70 16.07
CA GLN A 250 -3.35 11.85 16.03
C GLN A 250 -2.65 11.90 17.38
N GLY A 251 -2.34 10.72 17.93
CA GLY A 251 -1.51 10.55 19.12
C GLY A 251 -0.55 9.38 18.96
N THR A 252 -0.01 8.89 20.06
CA THR A 252 0.90 7.73 20.10
C THR A 252 0.27 6.58 20.86
N CYS A 253 0.52 5.36 20.39
CA CYS A 253 0.10 4.14 21.05
C CYS A 253 0.87 3.96 22.36
N GLU A 254 0.19 3.85 23.48
CA GLU A 254 0.83 3.66 24.79
C GLU A 254 1.63 2.35 24.90
N ARG A 255 1.31 1.35 24.09
CA ARG A 255 1.96 0.03 24.13
C ARG A 255 3.22 -0.04 23.28
N CYS A 256 3.26 0.64 22.13
CA CYS A 256 4.36 0.47 21.17
C CYS A 256 4.96 1.79 20.67
N GLY A 257 4.47 2.95 21.12
CA GLY A 257 4.96 4.27 20.73
C GLY A 257 4.55 4.75 19.33
N TYR A 258 4.13 3.85 18.43
CA TYR A 258 3.72 4.20 17.05
C TYR A 258 2.45 5.04 17.00
N ILE A 259 2.27 5.82 15.92
CA ILE A 259 1.10 6.67 15.71
C ILE A 259 -0.20 5.89 15.85
N SER A 260 -1.13 6.48 16.59
CA SER A 260 -2.48 5.97 16.75
C SER A 260 -3.46 7.08 17.11
N SER A 261 -4.67 7.01 16.56
CA SER A 261 -5.78 7.85 17.00
C SER A 261 -6.57 7.25 18.18
N GLN A 262 -6.04 6.19 18.78
CA GLN A 262 -6.63 5.48 19.93
C GLN A 262 -5.52 5.18 20.94
N LYS A 263 -5.92 4.86 22.17
CA LYS A 263 -5.00 4.49 23.25
C LYS A 263 -3.99 3.42 22.80
N TRP A 264 -4.49 2.36 22.18
CA TRP A 264 -3.67 1.30 21.58
C TRP A 264 -3.91 1.25 20.07
N CYS A 265 -2.82 1.13 19.30
CA CYS A 265 -2.91 0.98 17.85
C CYS A 265 -3.56 -0.35 17.47
N LYS A 266 -4.06 -0.41 16.23
CA LYS A 266 -4.79 -1.58 15.75
C LYS A 266 -3.98 -2.87 15.85
N ALA A 267 -2.69 -2.81 15.53
CA ALA A 267 -1.81 -3.95 15.62
C ALA A 267 -1.65 -4.43 17.07
N CYS A 268 -1.48 -3.52 18.03
CA CYS A 268 -1.41 -3.87 19.46
C CYS A 268 -2.69 -4.53 19.96
N VAL A 269 -3.87 -4.03 19.55
CA VAL A 269 -5.16 -4.63 19.94
C VAL A 269 -5.32 -6.03 19.36
N LEU A 270 -4.97 -6.22 18.08
CA LEU A 270 -5.06 -7.52 17.41
C LEU A 270 -4.07 -8.53 18.03
N LEU A 271 -2.84 -8.11 18.32
CA LEU A 271 -1.82 -8.94 18.96
C LEU A 271 -2.23 -9.34 20.38
N ASP A 272 -2.80 -8.42 21.16
CA ASP A 272 -3.36 -8.74 22.48
C ASP A 272 -4.46 -9.80 22.38
N GLY A 273 -5.35 -9.66 21.39
CA GLY A 273 -6.40 -10.62 21.10
C GLY A 273 -5.84 -12.01 20.81
N LEU A 274 -4.80 -12.12 19.98
CA LEU A 274 -4.14 -13.40 19.69
C LEU A 274 -3.54 -14.03 20.95
N ASN A 275 -2.75 -13.25 21.70
CA ASN A 275 -2.03 -13.76 22.88
C ASN A 275 -2.96 -14.20 24.02
N ARG A 276 -4.19 -13.67 24.07
CA ARG A 276 -5.20 -13.99 25.09
C ARG A 276 -6.24 -15.01 24.63
N GLY A 277 -6.11 -15.56 23.41
CA GLY A 277 -7.12 -16.46 22.84
C GLY A 277 -8.46 -15.77 22.50
N LEU A 278 -8.45 -14.44 22.32
CA LEU A 278 -9.59 -13.62 21.93
C LEU A 278 -9.39 -13.03 20.52
N PRO A 279 -9.33 -13.85 19.46
CA PRO A 279 -8.93 -13.40 18.12
C PRO A 279 -9.93 -12.44 17.46
N LYS A 280 -11.15 -12.32 17.97
CA LYS A 280 -12.15 -11.35 17.49
C LYS A 280 -11.96 -9.97 18.09
N LEU A 281 -11.06 -9.80 19.07
CA LEU A 281 -10.81 -8.52 19.73
C LEU A 281 -10.33 -7.49 18.72
N GLY A 282 -11.09 -6.40 18.57
CA GLY A 282 -10.80 -5.37 17.58
C GLY A 282 -11.19 -5.74 16.15
N ILE A 283 -11.96 -6.80 15.89
CA ILE A 283 -12.46 -7.07 14.53
C ILE A 283 -13.92 -6.62 14.44
N GLY A 284 -14.20 -5.61 13.60
CA GLY A 284 -15.52 -4.99 13.46
C GLY A 284 -15.66 -3.65 14.21
N ARG A 285 -16.70 -2.88 13.88
CA ARG A 285 -17.14 -1.72 14.69
C ARG A 285 -18.08 -2.25 15.77
N SER A 286 -17.80 -1.97 17.04
CA SER A 286 -18.78 -2.12 18.11
C SER A 286 -19.97 -1.21 17.75
N ARG A 287 -21.14 -1.77 17.43
CA ARG A 287 -22.38 -1.00 17.57
C ARG A 287 -22.46 -0.66 19.06
N GLY A 288 -22.60 0.62 19.38
CA GLY A 288 -22.69 1.08 20.76
C GLY A 288 -23.77 0.27 21.49
N SER A 289 -23.34 -0.53 22.45
CA SER A 289 -24.24 -1.07 23.47
C SER A 289 -24.51 0.07 24.43
N GLU A 290 -25.71 0.64 24.34
CA GLU A 290 -26.26 1.42 25.43
C GLU A 290 -26.35 0.57 26.70
N LYS A 291 -26.29 1.30 27.81
CA LYS A 291 -25.98 0.91 29.19
C LYS A 291 -26.81 -0.27 29.75
N GLY A 292 -26.17 -0.98 30.69
CA GLY A 292 -26.79 -1.34 31.97
C GLY A 292 -26.81 -2.82 32.33
N ASN A 293 -25.81 -3.29 33.09
CA ASN A 293 -26.06 -3.69 34.47
C ASN A 293 -24.76 -4.03 35.22
N GLU A 294 -24.66 -3.49 36.43
CA GLU A 294 -23.65 -3.81 37.42
C GLU A 294 -23.74 -5.28 37.85
N SER A 295 -22.59 -5.91 38.06
CA SER A 295 -22.44 -7.05 38.96
C SER A 295 -21.01 -7.07 39.48
N LYS A 296 -20.89 -6.77 40.77
CA LYS A 296 -19.65 -6.84 41.56
C LYS A 296 -19.10 -8.27 41.53
N GLY A 297 -17.77 -8.37 41.44
CA GLY A 297 -17.04 -9.62 41.58
C GLY A 297 -15.54 -9.39 41.48
N GLY A 298 -14.96 -8.87 42.56
CA GLY A 298 -13.52 -8.63 42.64
C GLY A 298 -12.71 -9.92 42.58
N LYS A 299 -11.53 -9.82 41.97
CA LYS A 299 -10.30 -10.52 42.37
C LYS A 299 -9.11 -9.76 41.79
N ASN A 300 -8.35 -9.14 42.69
CA ASN A 300 -7.03 -8.58 42.43
C ASN A 300 -6.10 -9.68 41.91
N ILE A 301 -5.43 -9.44 40.77
CA ILE A 301 -4.18 -10.14 40.43
C ILE A 301 -3.20 -9.08 39.93
N GLN A 302 -2.11 -8.94 40.68
CA GLN A 302 -0.98 -8.04 40.44
C GLN A 302 -0.38 -8.21 39.05
N CYS A 303 -0.09 -7.07 38.41
CA CYS A 303 0.73 -6.99 37.21
C CYS A 303 2.20 -7.19 37.61
N GLY A 304 2.79 -8.32 37.20
CA GLY A 304 4.22 -8.54 37.27
C GLY A 304 4.91 -7.78 36.13
N THR A 305 5.83 -6.89 36.50
CA THR A 305 6.83 -6.27 35.65
C THR A 305 7.72 -7.33 35.01
N LEU A 306 7.93 -7.25 33.70
CA LEU A 306 9.08 -7.86 33.05
C LEU A 306 9.78 -6.79 32.21
N ASP A 307 10.96 -6.44 32.70
CA ASP A 307 11.99 -5.63 32.06
C ASP A 307 12.61 -6.37 30.87
N PHE A 308 13.22 -5.56 29.99
CA PHE A 308 13.97 -5.83 28.75
C PHE A 308 13.17 -5.93 27.44
#